data_AF-A0A1E7YZM8-F1
#
_entry.id   AF-A0A1E7YZM8-F1
#
_cell.length_a   1.000
_cell.length_b   1.000
_cell.length_c   1.000
_cell.angle_alpha   90.00
_cell.angle_beta   90.00
_cell.angle_gamma   90.00
#
_symmetry.space_group_name_H-M   'P 1'
#
loop_
_entity.id
_entity.type
_entity.pdbx_description
1 polymer ?
#
loop_
_entity_poly.entity_id
_entity_poly.type
_entity_poly.pdbx_seq_one_letter_code
_entity_poly.pdbx_strand_id
1 'polypeptide(L)'
;MARTKANGQIRRISVDMVGDDAVDLEILEASLGIPHNFRGKSDRDHAVAKIAFAALYRSLEAYRQQFGVKHPKYEDFAAWLGVQPESAEDEVEDRTPATVDHPASTAVIGGVVDEDAEDAA
;
A
#
# COMPACT_ATOMS: atom_id res chain seq x y z
N MET A 1 -38.03 -53.44 7.26
CA MET A 1 -37.04 -52.83 6.35
C MET A 1 -37.29 -51.33 6.28
N ALA A 2 -36.78 -50.55 7.25
CA ALA A 2 -36.93 -49.09 7.26
C ALA A 2 -35.66 -48.44 6.69
N ARG A 3 -35.78 -47.70 5.59
CA ARG A 3 -34.69 -46.88 5.04
C ARG A 3 -34.90 -45.45 5.52
N THR A 4 -34.17 -45.05 6.56
CA THR A 4 -34.12 -43.64 6.99
C THR A 4 -33.22 -42.89 6.00
N LYS A 5 -33.83 -42.13 5.07
CA LYS A 5 -33.09 -41.19 4.23
C LYS A 5 -32.72 -39.99 5.10
N ALA A 6 -31.46 -39.92 5.50
CA ALA A 6 -30.90 -38.70 6.06
C ALA A 6 -30.84 -37.64 4.95
N ASN A 7 -31.88 -36.81 4.87
CA ASN A 7 -31.83 -35.58 4.09
C ASN A 7 -30.84 -34.66 4.82
N GLY A 8 -29.57 -34.70 4.39
CA GLY A 8 -28.52 -33.84 4.90
C GLY A 8 -28.87 -32.40 4.59
N GLN A 9 -29.53 -31.72 5.52
CA GLN A 9 -29.77 -30.30 5.46
C GLN A 9 -28.40 -29.62 5.43
N ILE A 10 -28.04 -29.06 4.27
CA ILE A 10 -26.81 -28.28 4.13
C ILE A 10 -26.93 -27.08 5.07
N ARG A 11 -26.25 -27.13 6.21
CA ARG A 11 -26.12 -26.00 7.11
C ARG A 11 -25.10 -25.05 6.48
N ARG A 12 -25.57 -23.92 5.94
CA ARG A 12 -24.70 -22.83 5.51
C ARG A 12 -24.07 -22.23 6.77
N ILE A 13 -22.78 -22.41 6.93
CA ILE A 13 -21.98 -21.74 7.96
C ILE A 13 -21.42 -20.49 7.30
N SER A 14 -21.90 -19.33 7.71
CA SER A 14 -21.29 -18.04 7.38
C SER A 14 -20.22 -17.74 8.43
N VAL A 15 -18.98 -17.58 7.98
CA VAL A 15 -17.86 -17.12 8.80
C VAL A 15 -17.63 -15.66 8.44
N ASP A 16 -17.81 -14.77 9.41
CA ASP A 16 -17.39 -13.37 9.27
C ASP A 16 -15.92 -13.31 9.69
N MET A 17 -15.04 -13.15 8.70
CA MET A 17 -13.64 -12.78 8.93
C MET A 17 -13.60 -11.26 8.89
N VAL A 18 -13.10 -10.63 9.95
CA VAL A 18 -13.04 -9.17 10.10
C VAL A 18 -11.60 -8.79 10.43
N GLY A 19 -11.05 -7.82 9.71
CA GLY A 19 -9.72 -7.25 9.99
C GLY A 19 -8.55 -7.96 9.31
N ASP A 20 -8.78 -8.70 8.23
CA ASP A 20 -7.72 -9.20 7.35
C ASP A 20 -7.90 -8.58 5.96
N ASP A 21 -7.02 -7.62 5.63
CA ASP A 21 -7.02 -6.90 4.35
C ASP A 21 -7.00 -7.85 3.14
N ALA A 22 -6.35 -9.01 3.26
CA ALA A 22 -6.32 -10.00 2.19
C ALA A 22 -7.68 -10.65 1.97
N VAL A 23 -8.45 -10.85 3.05
CA VAL A 23 -9.81 -11.40 2.98
C VAL A 23 -10.78 -10.35 2.48
N ASP A 24 -10.66 -9.09 2.92
CA ASP A 24 -11.51 -8.00 2.44
C ASP A 24 -11.32 -7.76 0.93
N LEU A 25 -10.07 -7.86 0.45
CA LEU A 25 -9.77 -7.83 -0.98
C LEU A 25 -10.41 -9.01 -1.72
N GLU A 26 -10.36 -10.23 -1.17
CA GLU A 26 -10.99 -11.42 -1.77
C GLU A 26 -12.52 -11.28 -1.83
N ILE A 27 -13.15 -10.75 -0.77
CA ILE A 27 -14.59 -10.45 -0.74
C ILE A 27 -14.93 -9.40 -1.80
N LEU A 28 -14.10 -8.35 -1.93
CA LEU A 28 -14.29 -7.31 -2.93
C LEU A 28 -14.16 -7.86 -4.35
N GLU A 29 -13.16 -8.70 -4.62
CA GLU A 29 -13.02 -9.40 -5.90
C GLU A 29 -14.25 -10.26 -6.23
N ALA A 30 -14.71 -11.05 -5.26
CA ALA A 30 -15.86 -11.94 -5.42
C ALA A 30 -17.15 -11.14 -5.67
N SER A 31 -17.38 -10.06 -4.93
CA SER A 31 -18.56 -9.20 -5.09
C SER A 31 -18.59 -8.46 -6.43
N LEU A 32 -17.42 -8.10 -6.97
CA LEU A 32 -17.26 -7.50 -8.29
C LEU A 32 -17.25 -8.54 -9.43
N GLY A 33 -17.30 -9.84 -9.12
CA GLY A 33 -17.28 -10.92 -10.10
C GLY A 33 -15.97 -11.02 -10.89
N ILE A 34 -14.88 -10.46 -10.36
CA ILE A 34 -13.56 -10.44 -11.01
C ILE A 34 -13.00 -11.85 -11.25
N PRO A 35 -13.13 -12.83 -10.32
CA PRO A 35 -12.62 -14.19 -10.52
C PRO A 35 -13.18 -14.93 -11.73
N HIS A 36 -14.34 -14.53 -12.27
CA HIS A 36 -14.93 -15.15 -13.45
C HIS A 36 -14.25 -14.71 -14.76
N ASN A 37 -13.64 -13.53 -14.75
CA ASN A 37 -13.08 -12.89 -15.95
C ASN A 37 -11.55 -13.00 -16.03
N PHE A 38 -10.89 -13.25 -14.90
CA PHE A 38 -9.43 -13.26 -14.78
C PHE A 38 -8.96 -14.51 -14.04
N ARG A 39 -8.05 -15.26 -14.66
CA ARG A 39 -7.49 -16.51 -14.10
C ARG A 39 -6.26 -16.27 -13.23
N GLY A 40 -5.50 -15.21 -13.47
CA GLY A 40 -4.27 -14.88 -12.74
C GLY A 40 -4.53 -13.94 -11.57
N LYS A 41 -3.89 -14.19 -10.41
CA LYS A 41 -3.96 -13.29 -9.24
C LYS A 41 -3.55 -11.85 -9.61
N SER A 42 -2.42 -11.69 -10.30
CA SER A 42 -1.92 -10.37 -10.72
C SER A 42 -2.91 -9.60 -11.60
N ASP A 43 -3.69 -10.29 -12.45
CA ASP A 43 -4.68 -9.64 -13.30
C ASP A 43 -5.91 -9.21 -12.50
N ARG A 44 -6.30 -10.00 -11.49
CA ARG A 44 -7.38 -9.68 -10.54
C ARG A 44 -7.02 -8.46 -9.70
N ASP A 45 -5.83 -8.47 -9.10
CA ASP A 45 -5.31 -7.35 -8.31
C ASP A 45 -5.29 -6.06 -9.15
N HIS A 46 -4.84 -6.15 -10.40
CA HIS A 46 -4.85 -5.01 -11.34
C HIS A 46 -6.27 -4.51 -11.65
N ALA A 47 -7.22 -5.41 -11.86
CA ALA A 47 -8.62 -5.06 -12.12
C ALA A 47 -9.27 -4.38 -10.91
N VAL A 48 -9.02 -4.89 -9.70
CA VAL A 48 -9.47 -4.27 -8.44
C VAL A 48 -8.92 -2.86 -8.32
N ALA A 49 -7.60 -2.67 -8.48
CA ALA A 49 -6.97 -1.37 -8.40
C ALA A 49 -7.56 -0.37 -9.41
N LYS A 50 -7.78 -0.81 -10.65
CA LYS A 50 -8.37 0.04 -11.71
C LYS A 50 -9.78 0.51 -11.35
N ILE A 51 -10.60 -0.38 -10.79
CA ILE A 51 -11.96 -0.04 -10.34
C ILE A 51 -11.90 0.91 -9.14
N ALA A 52 -11.00 0.66 -8.18
CA ALA A 52 -10.81 1.52 -7.01
C ALA A 52 -10.45 2.95 -7.42
N PHE A 53 -9.51 3.13 -8.36
CA PHE A 53 -9.18 4.46 -8.89
C PHE A 53 -10.37 5.14 -9.56
N ALA A 54 -11.12 4.41 -10.39
CA ALA A 54 -12.30 4.98 -11.05
C ALA A 54 -13.37 5.42 -10.04
N ALA A 55 -13.59 4.63 -8.98
CA ALA A 55 -14.48 4.98 -7.88
C ALA A 55 -13.99 6.21 -7.12
N LEU A 56 -12.69 6.27 -6.80
CA LEU A 56 -12.08 7.41 -6.12
C LEU A 56 -12.23 8.72 -6.91
N TYR A 57 -11.99 8.70 -8.22
CA TYR A 57 -12.19 9.88 -9.07
C TYR A 57 -13.65 10.34 -9.06
N ARG A 58 -14.60 9.40 -9.13
CA ARG A 58 -16.03 9.71 -9.06
C ARG A 58 -16.41 10.32 -7.72
N SER A 59 -15.86 9.79 -6.62
CA SER A 59 -16.10 10.31 -5.27
C SER A 59 -15.49 11.70 -5.08
N LEU A 60 -14.30 11.96 -5.61
CA LEU A 60 -13.68 13.29 -5.60
C LEU A 60 -14.53 14.31 -6.37
N GLU A 61 -15.07 13.92 -7.52
CA GLU A 61 -15.94 14.79 -8.31
C GLU A 61 -17.27 15.06 -7.59
N ALA A 62 -17.85 14.06 -6.94
CA ALA A 62 -19.03 14.24 -6.09
C ALA A 62 -18.77 15.22 -4.93
N TYR A 63 -17.62 15.08 -4.26
CA TYR A 63 -17.20 16.00 -3.21
C TYR A 63 -17.04 17.44 -3.74
N ARG A 64 -16.38 17.59 -4.89
CA ARG A 64 -16.20 18.90 -5.56
C ARG A 64 -17.53 19.58 -5.86
N GLN A 65 -18.50 18.83 -6.37
CA GLN A 65 -19.83 19.34 -6.69
C GLN A 65 -20.60 19.73 -5.44
N GLN A 66 -20.45 18.97 -4.34
CA GLN A 66 -21.15 19.23 -3.09
C GLN A 66 -20.59 20.45 -2.33
N PHE A 67 -19.27 20.61 -2.28
CA PHE A 67 -18.61 21.62 -1.43
C PHE A 67 -17.95 22.76 -2.21
N GLY A 68 -17.88 22.69 -3.54
CA GLY A 68 -17.20 23.69 -4.38
C GLY A 68 -15.67 23.70 -4.25
N VAL A 69 -15.09 22.70 -3.59
CA VAL A 69 -13.65 22.64 -3.30
C VAL A 69 -12.93 21.82 -4.36
N LYS A 70 -12.03 22.44 -5.13
CA LYS A 70 -11.27 21.78 -6.21
C LYS A 70 -10.30 20.70 -5.69
N HIS A 71 -9.67 20.93 -4.55
CA HIS A 71 -8.72 20.00 -3.95
C HIS A 71 -9.04 19.86 -2.47
N PRO A 72 -9.78 18.82 -2.06
CA PRO A 72 -10.09 18.62 -0.65
C PRO A 72 -8.84 18.26 0.13
N LYS A 73 -8.79 18.64 1.41
CA LYS A 73 -7.77 18.11 2.32
C LYS A 73 -8.04 16.64 2.57
N TYR A 74 -6.98 15.88 2.84
CA TYR A 74 -7.07 14.44 3.09
C TYR A 74 -8.06 14.11 4.21
N GLU A 75 -7.91 14.76 5.37
CA GLU A 75 -8.74 14.53 6.57
C GLU A 75 -10.23 14.76 6.29
N ASP A 76 -10.56 15.90 5.66
CA ASP A 76 -11.95 16.27 5.35
C ASP A 76 -12.60 15.28 4.37
N PHE A 77 -11.84 14.83 3.37
CA PHE A 77 -12.32 13.87 2.38
C PHE A 77 -12.45 12.46 2.96
N ALA A 78 -11.49 12.01 3.77
CA ALA A 78 -11.52 10.73 4.46
C ALA A 78 -12.71 10.64 5.42
N ALA A 79 -12.91 11.69 6.22
CA ALA A 79 -14.07 11.80 7.11
C ALA A 79 -15.40 11.77 6.35
N TRP A 80 -15.48 12.45 5.19
CA TRP A 80 -16.67 12.42 4.33
C TRP A 80 -16.94 11.03 3.72
N LEU A 81 -15.88 10.28 3.39
CA LEU A 81 -15.99 8.88 2.94
C LEU A 81 -16.35 7.91 4.08
N GLY A 82 -16.39 8.37 5.33
CA GLY A 82 -16.59 7.52 6.50
C GLY A 82 -15.35 6.68 6.85
N VAL A 83 -14.19 7.03 6.32
CA VAL A 83 -12.91 6.41 6.66
C VAL A 83 -12.36 7.16 7.87
N GLN A 84 -12.14 6.45 8.99
CA GLN A 84 -11.33 7.01 10.06
C GLN A 84 -9.89 7.03 9.56
N PRO A 85 -9.23 8.20 9.46
CA PRO A 85 -7.81 8.22 9.17
C PRO A 85 -7.12 7.42 10.28
N GLU A 86 -6.31 6.44 9.93
CA GLU A 86 -5.49 5.77 10.92
C GLU A 86 -4.63 6.86 11.59
N SER A 87 -4.84 7.05 12.89
CA SER A 87 -3.93 7.87 13.69
C SER A 87 -2.54 7.29 13.46
N ALA A 88 -1.62 8.10 12.95
CA ALA A 88 -0.24 7.73 12.68
C ALA A 88 0.56 7.51 13.98
N GLU A 89 0.03 6.68 14.89
CA GLU A 89 0.60 6.37 16.19
C GLU A 89 1.10 4.92 16.31
N ASP A 90 0.85 4.07 15.32
CA ASP A 90 1.43 2.72 15.27
C ASP A 90 2.26 2.52 13.99
N GLU A 91 3.45 1.92 14.17
CA GLU A 91 4.53 1.70 13.19
C GLU A 91 5.49 2.88 12.90
N VAL A 92 6.15 3.36 13.96
CA VAL A 92 7.59 3.67 13.85
C VAL A 92 8.37 2.58 14.59
N GLU A 93 8.43 1.38 14.00
CA GLU A 93 9.51 0.47 14.34
C GLU A 93 10.80 1.03 13.73
N ASP A 94 11.61 1.56 14.64
CA ASP A 94 12.96 2.10 14.50
C ASP A 94 13.85 1.24 13.56
N ARG A 95 13.79 1.52 12.25
CA ARG A 95 14.90 1.19 11.35
C ARG A 95 15.92 2.32 11.43
N THR A 96 16.75 2.26 12.46
CA THR A 96 18.03 2.95 12.49
C THR A 96 18.74 2.76 11.14
N PRO A 97 19.18 3.82 10.44
CA PRO A 97 20.06 3.65 9.31
C PRO A 97 21.37 3.07 9.83
N ALA A 98 21.72 1.86 9.39
CA ALA A 98 23.01 1.26 9.67
C ALA A 98 24.11 2.25 9.28
N THR A 99 24.79 2.81 10.28
CA THR A 99 26.07 3.48 10.11
C THR A 99 27.02 2.49 9.45
N VAL A 100 27.23 2.64 8.15
CA VAL A 100 28.33 1.98 7.45
C VAL A 100 29.60 2.66 7.93
N ASP A 101 30.24 2.01 8.88
CA ASP A 101 31.56 2.34 9.40
C ASP A 101 32.56 2.27 8.23
N HIS A 102 32.96 3.42 7.71
CA HIS A 102 34.12 3.53 6.82
C HIS A 102 35.33 3.81 7.70
N PRO A 103 36.25 2.84 7.90
CA PRO A 103 37.50 3.15 8.55
C PRO A 103 38.27 4.15 7.67
N ALA A 104 38.65 5.26 8.30
CA ALA A 104 39.48 6.30 7.71
C ALA A 104 40.73 5.68 7.07
N SER A 105 40.78 5.68 5.73
CA SER A 105 41.96 5.26 4.99
C SER A 105 42.98 6.39 5.05
N THR A 106 43.76 6.41 6.12
CA THR A 106 45.00 7.19 6.26
C THR A 106 46.02 6.67 5.24
N ALA A 107 46.12 7.32 4.08
CA ALA A 107 47.24 7.15 3.17
C ALA A 107 48.27 8.24 3.44
N VAL A 108 49.24 7.91 4.29
CA VAL A 108 50.52 8.62 4.41
C VAL A 108 51.47 8.02 3.38
N ILE A 109 51.78 8.76 2.32
CA ILE A 109 53.00 8.60 1.51
C ILE A 109 53.39 10.05 1.21
N GLY A 110 54.40 10.64 1.84
CA GLY A 110 55.82 10.27 1.75
C GLY A 110 56.49 11.40 0.97
N GLY A 111 57.18 12.29 1.70
CA GLY A 111 57.68 13.57 1.17
C GLY A 111 59.05 13.54 0.49
N VAL A 112 59.48 14.77 0.12
CA VAL A 112 60.80 15.22 -0.37
C VAL A 112 61.04 14.88 -1.86
N VAL A 113 61.24 15.86 -2.76
CA VAL A 113 62.43 16.72 -2.90
C VAL A 113 62.08 18.09 -3.54
N ASP A 114 62.63 19.17 -2.97
CA ASP A 114 62.84 20.52 -3.54
C ASP A 114 63.74 20.48 -4.78
N GLU A 115 63.41 21.23 -5.85
CA GLU A 115 64.46 21.83 -6.69
C GLU A 115 63.94 23.02 -7.52
N ASP A 116 64.76 24.07 -7.49
CA ASP A 116 64.63 25.44 -7.99
C ASP A 116 64.26 25.63 -9.49
N ALA A 117 63.79 26.86 -9.78
CA ALA A 117 64.16 27.74 -10.92
C ALA A 117 62.93 28.56 -11.38
N GLU A 118 62.85 29.85 -11.00
CA GLU A 118 63.31 31.04 -11.76
C GLU A 118 62.36 31.51 -12.87
N ASP A 119 61.94 32.78 -12.73
CA ASP A 119 61.69 33.81 -13.76
C ASP A 119 60.60 33.53 -14.85
N ALA A 120 59.84 34.47 -15.40
CA ALA A 120 59.87 35.93 -15.40
C ALA A 120 58.49 36.43 -15.89
N ALA A 121 58.19 37.69 -15.51
CA ALA A 121 57.41 38.72 -16.22
C ALA A 121 55.91 38.50 -16.55
#